data_AF-A0A2I1H402-F1
#
_entry.id   AF-A0A2I1H402-F1
#
_cell.length_a   1.000
_cell.length_b   1.000
_cell.length_c   1.000
_cell.angle_alpha   90.00
_cell.angle_beta   90.00
_cell.angle_gamma   90.00
#
_symmetry.space_group_name_H-M   'P 1'
#
loop_
_entity.id
_entity.type
_entity.pdbx_description
1 polymer ?
#
loop_
_entity_poly.entity_id
_entity_poly.type
_entity_poly.pdbx_seq_one_letter_code
_entity_poly.pdbx_strand_id
1 'polypeptide(L)'
;MTRVPENLTESERRTFLNAINIIPTWEEVDRINLEKLRSLNQPIAKIRAVHTGGPEASKADSETAKGLESELLLARNTRVMLTANLWVGAGLVNGAIGTITDILYKEKAEHTSLPTVILVSFDKYDGPTLTNIEGIPVVPIVPIRRMWEGKSGTCSRLQIPL
;
A
#
# COMPACT_ATOMS: atom_id res chain seq x y z
N MET A 1 -8.21 23.68 -8.00
CA MET A 1 -8.05 24.69 -6.91
C MET A 1 -7.61 23.93 -5.67
N THR A 2 -6.33 24.02 -5.29
CA THR A 2 -5.79 23.31 -4.13
C THR A 2 -6.14 24.12 -2.87
N ARG A 3 -6.81 23.51 -1.90
CA ARG A 3 -7.22 24.17 -0.65
C ARG A 3 -6.14 23.96 0.41
N VAL A 4 -5.64 25.03 1.00
CA VAL A 4 -4.63 24.98 2.07
C VAL A 4 -5.34 24.71 3.40
N PRO A 5 -5.03 23.62 4.14
CA PRO A 5 -5.76 23.24 5.35
C PRO A 5 -5.84 24.33 6.40
N GLU A 6 -4.78 25.12 6.55
CA GLU A 6 -4.66 26.22 7.51
C GLU A 6 -5.74 27.29 7.34
N ASN A 7 -6.23 27.48 6.10
CA ASN A 7 -7.21 28.50 5.75
C ASN A 7 -8.65 27.99 5.72
N LEU A 8 -8.91 26.74 6.10
CA LEU A 8 -10.24 26.14 6.10
C LEU A 8 -10.90 26.23 7.47
N THR A 9 -12.19 26.57 7.48
CA THR A 9 -13.05 26.48 8.66
C THR A 9 -13.18 25.02 9.11
N GLU A 10 -13.52 24.79 10.37
CA GLU A 10 -13.61 23.43 10.90
C GLU A 10 -14.70 22.59 10.22
N SER A 11 -15.82 23.21 9.82
CA SER A 11 -16.87 22.57 9.03
C SER A 11 -16.36 22.13 7.66
N GLU A 12 -15.58 22.96 6.97
CA GLU A 12 -14.97 22.61 5.69
C GLU A 12 -13.92 21.52 5.85
N ARG A 13 -13.06 21.58 6.88
CA ARG A 13 -12.07 20.52 7.16
C ARG A 13 -12.75 19.16 7.34
N ARG A 14 -13.92 19.12 7.98
CA ARG A 14 -14.71 17.88 8.14
C ARG A 14 -15.14 17.28 6.80
N THR A 15 -15.44 18.10 5.79
CA THR A 15 -15.81 17.58 4.45
C THR A 15 -14.66 16.90 3.72
N PHE A 16 -13.40 17.12 4.15
CA PHE A 16 -12.19 16.56 3.55
C PHE A 16 -11.49 15.52 4.41
N LEU A 17 -12.11 15.05 5.50
CA LEU A 17 -11.49 14.05 6.39
C LEU A 17 -11.01 12.79 5.64
N ASN A 18 -11.76 12.39 4.61
CA ASN A 18 -11.48 11.21 3.79
C ASN A 18 -10.77 11.54 2.46
N ALA A 19 -10.36 12.80 2.26
CA ALA A 19 -9.70 13.23 1.03
C ALA A 19 -8.21 12.84 1.04
N ILE A 20 -7.63 12.76 -0.16
CA ILE A 20 -6.19 12.62 -0.34
C ILE A 20 -5.53 13.95 0.04
N ASN A 21 -4.54 13.88 0.93
CA ASN A 21 -3.73 15.03 1.33
C ASN A 21 -2.51 15.11 0.43
N ILE A 22 -2.26 16.29 -0.17
CA ILE A 22 -1.02 16.57 -0.90
C ILE A 22 -0.11 17.36 0.03
N ILE A 23 1.03 16.79 0.35
CA ILE A 23 1.99 17.30 1.34
C ILE A 23 3.36 17.43 0.65
N PRO A 24 4.12 18.51 0.90
CA PRO A 24 5.35 18.79 0.14
C PRO A 24 6.54 17.88 0.49
N THR A 25 6.54 17.21 1.64
CA THR A 25 7.66 16.38 2.10
C THR A 25 7.22 14.96 2.46
N TRP A 26 8.06 13.98 2.16
CA TRP A 26 7.82 12.58 2.48
C TRP A 26 7.74 12.31 3.99
N GLU A 27 8.60 12.97 4.78
CA GLU A 27 8.60 12.84 6.24
C GLU A 27 7.24 13.20 6.86
N GLU A 28 6.61 14.26 6.36
CA GLU A 28 5.31 14.71 6.84
C GLU A 28 4.18 13.79 6.33
N VAL A 29 4.29 13.28 5.10
CA VAL A 29 3.40 12.22 4.57
C VAL A 29 3.44 10.99 5.49
N ASP A 30 4.63 10.52 5.84
CA ASP A 30 4.81 9.33 6.69
C ASP A 30 4.25 9.56 8.09
N ARG A 31 4.50 10.73 8.68
CA ARG A 31 3.95 11.11 9.99
C ARG A 31 2.43 11.09 9.99
N ILE A 32 1.80 11.75 9.01
CA ILE A 32 0.34 11.82 8.90
C ILE A 32 -0.25 10.44 8.61
N ASN A 33 0.36 9.65 7.73
CA ASN A 33 -0.09 8.30 7.42
C ASN A 33 -0.02 7.39 8.66
N LEU A 34 1.05 7.50 9.45
CA LEU A 34 1.19 6.75 10.69
C LEU A 34 0.16 7.17 11.76
N GLU A 35 -0.13 8.45 11.87
CA GLU A 35 -1.20 8.95 12.77
C GLU A 35 -2.57 8.43 12.35
N LYS A 36 -2.87 8.42 11.04
CA LYS A 36 -4.11 7.83 10.49
C LYS A 36 -4.18 6.32 10.73
N LEU A 37 -3.07 5.60 10.56
CA LEU A 37 -3.02 4.17 10.87
C LEU A 37 -3.30 3.90 12.35
N ARG A 38 -2.73 4.70 13.25
CA ARG A 38 -2.96 4.58 14.71
C ARG A 38 -4.41 4.89 15.08
N SER A 39 -5.05 5.86 14.42
CA SER A 39 -6.44 6.23 14.72
C SER A 39 -7.48 5.18 14.32
N LEU A 40 -7.13 4.23 13.44
CA LEU A 40 -7.99 3.09 13.10
C LEU A 40 -8.23 2.13 14.27
N ASN A 41 -7.38 2.18 15.30
CA ASN A 41 -7.42 1.28 16.45
C ASN A 41 -7.45 -0.21 16.04
N GLN A 42 -6.68 -0.54 14.98
CA GLN A 42 -6.49 -1.89 14.46
C GLN A 42 -5.03 -2.32 14.67
N PRO A 43 -4.74 -3.64 14.75
CA PRO A 43 -3.37 -4.13 14.69
C PRO A 43 -2.66 -3.69 13.41
N ILE A 44 -1.47 -3.10 13.54
CA ILE A 44 -0.65 -2.66 12.42
C ILE A 44 0.35 -3.78 12.09
N ALA A 45 0.25 -4.32 10.88
CA ALA A 45 1.21 -5.25 10.32
C ALA A 45 2.42 -4.50 9.76
N LYS A 46 3.61 -4.87 10.23
CA LYS A 46 4.89 -4.40 9.70
C LYS A 46 5.44 -5.46 8.75
N ILE A 47 5.30 -5.22 7.45
CA ILE A 47 5.57 -6.18 6.39
C ILE A 47 6.90 -5.84 5.73
N ARG A 48 7.89 -6.73 5.86
CA ARG A 48 9.20 -6.56 5.23
C ARG A 48 9.24 -7.24 3.86
N ALA A 49 9.85 -6.57 2.90
CA ALA A 49 10.07 -7.14 1.58
C ALA A 49 11.08 -8.29 1.63
N VAL A 50 11.02 -9.19 0.64
CA VAL A 50 12.00 -10.25 0.46
C VAL A 50 12.99 -9.85 -0.63
N HIS A 51 14.28 -9.90 -0.32
CA HIS A 51 15.34 -9.41 -1.19
C HIS A 51 16.27 -10.53 -1.67
N THR A 52 16.84 -10.36 -2.88
CA THR A 52 17.96 -11.18 -3.39
C THR A 52 19.02 -10.26 -4.01
N GLY A 53 20.28 -10.73 -4.12
CA GLY A 53 21.38 -9.92 -4.66
C GLY A 53 22.24 -9.22 -3.60
N GLY A 54 22.14 -9.62 -2.33
CA GLY A 54 22.98 -9.13 -1.24
C GLY A 54 22.45 -7.85 -0.56
N PRO A 55 23.27 -7.21 0.30
CA PRO A 55 22.86 -6.05 1.12
C PRO A 55 22.41 -4.82 0.33
N GLU A 56 22.88 -4.69 -0.91
CA GLU A 56 22.47 -3.63 -1.84
C GLU A 56 20.95 -3.67 -2.09
N ALA A 57 20.38 -4.86 -2.25
CA ALA A 57 18.96 -5.02 -2.55
C ALA A 57 18.04 -4.56 -1.41
N SER A 58 18.45 -4.82 -0.16
CA SER A 58 17.71 -4.38 1.03
C SER A 58 17.83 -2.88 1.31
N LYS A 59 18.89 -2.23 0.84
CA LYS A 59 19.17 -0.80 1.07
C LYS A 59 18.69 0.11 -0.06
N ALA A 60 18.37 -0.46 -1.22
CA ALA A 60 17.81 0.29 -2.34
C ALA A 60 16.52 1.01 -1.93
N ASP A 61 16.31 2.21 -2.45
CA ASP A 61 15.05 2.93 -2.32
C ASP A 61 13.95 2.28 -3.19
N SER A 62 12.71 2.75 -3.04
CA SER A 62 11.59 2.24 -3.82
C SER A 62 11.69 2.62 -5.29
N GLU A 63 12.31 3.75 -5.64
CA GLU A 63 12.54 4.16 -7.04
C GLU A 63 13.42 3.15 -7.79
N THR A 64 14.57 2.80 -7.21
CA THR A 64 15.47 1.75 -7.72
C THR A 64 14.75 0.41 -7.81
N ALA A 65 13.90 0.11 -6.81
CA ALA A 65 13.06 -1.09 -6.77
C ALA A 65 11.77 -0.98 -7.60
N LYS A 66 11.64 0.00 -8.50
CA LYS A 66 10.51 0.19 -9.43
C LYS A 66 9.15 0.30 -8.73
N GLY A 67 9.09 1.11 -7.68
CA GLY A 67 7.90 1.45 -6.91
C GLY A 67 7.53 0.48 -5.80
N LEU A 68 8.39 -0.49 -5.48
CA LEU A 68 8.17 -1.40 -4.35
C LEU A 68 8.89 -0.92 -3.09
N GLU A 69 8.15 -0.70 -2.01
CA GLU A 69 8.72 -0.33 -0.72
C GLU A 69 9.49 -1.49 -0.06
N SER A 70 10.53 -1.16 0.72
CA SER A 70 11.28 -2.16 1.49
C SER A 70 10.51 -2.63 2.73
N GLU A 71 9.66 -1.77 3.28
CA GLU A 71 8.81 -2.03 4.43
C GLU A 71 7.46 -1.34 4.25
N LEU A 72 6.37 -2.03 4.60
CA LEU A 72 5.02 -1.47 4.59
C LEU A 72 4.41 -1.57 6.00
N LEU A 73 3.71 -0.52 6.40
CA LEU A 73 2.86 -0.51 7.60
C LEU A 73 1.41 -0.51 7.16
N LEU A 74 0.71 -1.63 7.34
CA LEU A 74 -0.67 -1.80 6.87
C LEU A 74 -1.57 -2.26 8.02
N ALA A 75 -2.81 -1.78 8.01
CA ALA A 75 -3.85 -2.26 8.91
C ALA A 75 -5.15 -2.48 8.15
N ARG A 76 -6.03 -3.30 8.72
CA ARG A 76 -7.40 -3.43 8.24
C ARG A 76 -8.10 -2.06 8.22
N ASN A 77 -8.97 -1.83 7.24
CA ASN A 77 -9.68 -0.57 7.00
C ASN A 77 -8.80 0.63 6.60
N THR A 78 -7.52 0.40 6.29
CA THR A 78 -6.62 1.45 5.80
C THR A 78 -6.86 1.74 4.33
N ARG A 79 -6.77 3.02 3.95
CA ARG A 79 -6.76 3.47 2.55
C ARG A 79 -5.38 3.27 1.94
N VAL A 80 -5.33 2.63 0.78
CA VAL A 80 -4.09 2.30 0.05
C VAL A 80 -4.17 2.72 -1.40
N MET A 81 -3.01 2.92 -2.02
CA MET A 81 -2.89 3.27 -3.42
C MET A 81 -2.06 2.19 -4.12
N LEU A 82 -2.59 1.62 -5.20
CA LEU A 82 -1.84 0.66 -6.00
C LEU A 82 -0.65 1.37 -6.69
N THR A 83 0.55 0.85 -6.55
CA THR A 83 1.78 1.46 -7.13
C THR A 83 2.20 0.84 -8.46
N ALA A 84 1.42 -0.09 -9.00
CA ALA A 84 1.69 -0.80 -10.24
C ALA A 84 0.44 -1.00 -11.10
N ASN A 85 0.62 -1.06 -12.43
CA ASN A 85 -0.45 -1.49 -13.33
C ASN A 85 -0.57 -3.02 -13.26
N LEU A 86 -1.70 -3.52 -12.78
CA LEU A 86 -2.00 -4.95 -12.72
C LEU A 86 -3.02 -5.35 -13.81
N TRP A 87 -4.07 -4.55 -13.99
CA TRP A 87 -5.08 -4.77 -15.02
C TRP A 87 -5.74 -3.45 -15.44
N VAL A 88 -5.15 -2.82 -16.46
CA VAL A 88 -5.58 -1.49 -16.93
C VAL A 88 -7.04 -1.47 -17.37
N GLY A 89 -7.46 -2.45 -18.18
CA GLY A 89 -8.83 -2.50 -18.72
C GLY A 89 -9.94 -2.69 -17.66
N ALA A 90 -9.60 -3.14 -16.45
CA ALA A 90 -10.55 -3.34 -15.36
C ALA A 90 -10.44 -2.27 -14.26
N GLY A 91 -9.49 -1.32 -14.37
CA GLY A 91 -9.29 -0.23 -13.40
C GLY A 91 -8.20 -0.46 -12.35
N LEU A 92 -7.47 -1.58 -12.38
CA LEU A 92 -6.32 -1.82 -11.48
C LEU A 92 -5.04 -1.22 -12.05
N VAL A 93 -4.95 0.11 -11.99
CA VAL A 93 -3.85 0.92 -12.49
C VAL A 93 -3.02 1.51 -11.36
N ASN A 94 -1.79 1.93 -11.66
CA ASN A 94 -1.01 2.74 -10.74
C ASN A 94 -1.81 4.01 -10.37
N GLY A 95 -1.97 4.27 -9.08
CA GLY A 95 -2.81 5.33 -8.52
C GLY A 95 -4.23 4.89 -8.15
N ALA A 96 -4.63 3.65 -8.44
CA ALA A 96 -5.95 3.14 -8.04
C ALA A 96 -6.05 3.08 -6.51
N ILE A 97 -7.09 3.70 -5.94
CA ILE A 97 -7.28 3.77 -4.49
C ILE A 97 -8.26 2.68 -4.06
N GLY A 98 -7.96 2.05 -2.93
CA GLY A 98 -8.85 1.10 -2.29
C GLY A 98 -8.72 1.10 -0.78
N THR A 99 -9.48 0.22 -0.15
CA THR A 99 -9.49 0.00 1.29
C THR A 99 -9.14 -1.46 1.58
N ILE A 100 -8.16 -1.69 2.47
CA ILE A 100 -7.81 -3.04 2.91
C ILE A 100 -8.96 -3.61 3.73
N THR A 101 -9.44 -4.78 3.32
CA THR A 101 -10.47 -5.54 4.05
C THR A 101 -9.84 -6.61 4.92
N ASP A 102 -8.80 -7.31 4.45
CA ASP A 102 -8.09 -8.35 5.19
C ASP A 102 -6.65 -8.55 4.69
N ILE A 103 -5.78 -9.05 5.57
CA ILE A 103 -4.38 -9.39 5.27
C ILE A 103 -4.19 -10.87 5.60
N LEU A 104 -3.92 -11.70 4.58
CA LEU A 104 -3.86 -13.15 4.72
C LEU A 104 -2.42 -13.65 4.64
N TYR A 105 -2.02 -14.41 5.66
CA TYR A 105 -0.72 -15.05 5.77
C TYR A 105 -0.84 -16.56 5.54
N LYS A 106 0.27 -17.18 5.14
CA LYS A 106 0.36 -18.64 5.14
C LYS A 106 0.25 -19.17 6.57
N GLU A 107 -0.34 -20.35 6.75
CA GLU A 107 -0.41 -20.99 8.05
C GLU A 107 0.98 -21.08 8.70
N LYS A 108 1.04 -20.76 10.00
CA LYS A 108 2.26 -20.76 10.83
C LYS A 108 3.35 -19.76 10.38
N ALA A 109 3.03 -18.79 9.53
CA ALA A 109 3.96 -17.73 9.18
C ALA A 109 4.13 -16.74 10.35
N GLU A 110 5.33 -16.17 10.48
CA GLU A 110 5.58 -15.10 11.44
C GLU A 110 4.77 -13.85 11.08
N HIS A 111 4.36 -13.07 12.07
CA HIS A 111 3.57 -11.84 11.87
C HIS A 111 4.30 -10.74 11.07
N THR A 112 5.62 -10.86 10.91
CA THR A 112 6.49 -9.96 10.13
C THR A 112 6.76 -10.46 8.71
N SER A 113 6.30 -11.67 8.39
CA SER A 113 6.49 -12.28 7.08
C SER A 113 5.71 -11.53 6.00
N LEU A 114 6.07 -11.78 4.74
CA LEU A 114 5.33 -11.24 3.61
C LEU A 114 3.95 -11.93 3.51
N PRO A 115 2.83 -11.18 3.50
CA PRO A 115 1.50 -11.76 3.31
C PRO A 115 1.42 -12.52 1.99
N THR A 116 0.60 -13.57 1.98
CA THR A 116 0.31 -14.31 0.74
C THR A 116 -0.60 -13.49 -0.17
N VAL A 117 -1.58 -12.79 0.43
CA VAL A 117 -2.51 -11.93 -0.29
C VAL A 117 -3.06 -10.85 0.63
N ILE A 118 -3.32 -9.66 0.09
CA ILE A 118 -4.08 -8.60 0.74
C ILE A 118 -5.39 -8.42 -0.02
N LEU A 119 -6.52 -8.48 0.67
CA LEU A 119 -7.83 -8.28 0.07
C LEU A 119 -8.17 -6.79 0.10
N VAL A 120 -8.35 -6.18 -1.08
CA VAL A 120 -8.60 -4.74 -1.21
C VAL A 120 -9.92 -4.51 -1.94
N SER A 121 -10.77 -3.67 -1.36
CA SER A 121 -11.96 -3.12 -2.02
C SER A 121 -11.54 -1.83 -2.73
N PHE A 122 -11.42 -1.86 -4.06
CA PHE A 122 -11.06 -0.67 -4.85
C PHE A 122 -12.27 0.21 -5.14
N ASP A 123 -12.08 1.52 -5.14
CA ASP A 123 -13.17 2.49 -5.36
C ASP A 123 -13.71 2.45 -6.79
N LYS A 124 -12.83 2.15 -7.75
CA LYS A 124 -13.10 2.20 -9.19
C LYS A 124 -12.48 0.98 -9.85
N TYR A 125 -13.16 -0.14 -9.72
CA TYR A 125 -12.78 -1.41 -10.33
C TYR A 125 -14.04 -2.08 -10.89
N ASP A 126 -13.99 -2.42 -12.18
CA ASP A 126 -15.13 -2.96 -12.93
C ASP A 126 -14.95 -4.43 -13.31
N GLY A 127 -13.84 -5.05 -12.87
CA GLY A 127 -13.57 -6.45 -13.14
C GLY A 127 -14.23 -7.41 -12.13
N PRO A 128 -13.97 -8.72 -12.28
CA PRO A 128 -14.47 -9.72 -11.34
C PRO A 128 -13.91 -9.55 -9.93
N THR A 129 -14.75 -9.73 -8.92
CA THR A 129 -14.39 -9.65 -7.49
C THR A 129 -14.72 -10.96 -6.77
N LEU A 130 -14.00 -11.21 -5.68
CA LEU A 130 -14.48 -12.12 -4.63
C LEU A 130 -15.41 -11.35 -3.70
N THR A 131 -16.21 -12.06 -2.91
CA THR A 131 -16.98 -11.47 -1.82
C THR A 131 -16.40 -11.96 -0.51
N ASN A 132 -15.97 -11.03 0.36
CA ASN A 132 -15.48 -11.41 1.67
C ASN A 132 -16.64 -11.85 2.59
N ILE A 133 -16.32 -12.28 3.82
CA ILE A 133 -17.33 -12.75 4.80
C ILE A 133 -18.33 -11.66 5.21
N GLU A 134 -18.04 -10.39 4.93
CA GLU A 134 -18.89 -9.24 5.24
C GLU A 134 -19.74 -8.80 4.04
N GLY A 135 -19.70 -9.54 2.92
CA GLY A 135 -20.45 -9.18 1.71
C GLY A 135 -19.78 -8.10 0.86
N ILE A 136 -18.54 -7.71 1.16
CA ILE A 136 -17.82 -6.65 0.46
C ILE A 136 -17.11 -7.24 -0.78
N PRO A 137 -17.27 -6.63 -1.98
CA PRO A 137 -16.49 -6.97 -3.16
C PRO A 137 -15.02 -6.65 -2.96
N VAL A 138 -14.14 -7.64 -3.14
CA VAL A 138 -12.71 -7.50 -2.91
C VAL A 138 -11.89 -8.11 -4.04
N VAL A 139 -10.72 -7.51 -4.25
CA VAL A 139 -9.71 -7.96 -5.21
C VAL A 139 -8.49 -8.48 -4.42
N PRO A 140 -8.02 -9.70 -4.69
CA PRO A 140 -6.80 -10.21 -4.10
C PRO A 140 -5.56 -9.55 -4.72
N ILE A 141 -4.78 -8.83 -3.92
CA ILE A 141 -3.49 -8.27 -4.31
C ILE A 141 -2.37 -9.14 -3.76
N VAL A 142 -1.55 -9.68 -4.66
CA VAL A 142 -0.44 -10.59 -4.35
C VAL A 142 0.91 -9.90 -4.50
N PRO A 143 1.97 -10.39 -3.83
CA PRO A 143 3.30 -9.83 -4.00
C PRO A 143 3.79 -9.92 -5.45
N ILE A 144 4.45 -8.87 -5.93
CA ILE A 144 5.12 -8.84 -7.23
C ILE A 144 6.63 -8.72 -7.05
N ARG A 145 7.40 -9.26 -7.99
CA ARG A 145 8.87 -9.15 -7.99
C ARG A 145 9.33 -8.08 -8.97
N ARG A 146 10.21 -7.20 -8.50
CA ARG A 146 10.98 -6.27 -9.34
C ARG A 146 12.45 -6.61 -9.27
N MET A 147 13.13 -6.44 -10.40
CA MET A 147 14.57 -6.71 -10.56
C MET A 147 15.26 -5.50 -11.19
N TRP A 148 16.51 -5.30 -10.79
CA TRP A 148 17.40 -4.27 -11.30
C TRP A 148 18.85 -4.75 -11.20
N GLU A 149 19.74 -4.09 -11.95
CA GLU A 149 21.18 -4.37 -11.88
C GLU A 149 21.80 -3.60 -10.72
N GLY A 150 22.47 -4.33 -9.82
CA GLY A 150 23.28 -3.78 -8.75
C GLY A 150 24.77 -3.88 -9.07
N LYS A 151 25.61 -3.33 -8.19
CA LYS A 151 27.07 -3.35 -8.34
C LYS A 151 27.65 -4.76 -8.29
N SER A 152 27.01 -5.65 -7.54
CA SER A 152 27.45 -7.04 -7.34
C SER A 152 26.66 -8.07 -8.17
N GLY A 153 25.83 -7.61 -9.10
CA GLY A 153 24.95 -8.43 -9.93
C GLY A 153 23.47 -8.09 -9.75
N THR A 154 22.60 -8.94 -10.32
CA THR A 154 21.17 -8.70 -10.35
C THR A 154 20.55 -8.75 -8.95
N CYS A 155 19.89 -7.66 -8.58
CA CYS A 155 19.14 -7.51 -7.33
C CYS A 155 17.65 -7.72 -7.58
N SER A 156 16.91 -8.15 -6.54
CA SER A 156 15.45 -8.18 -6.62
C SER A 156 14.77 -7.86 -5.29
N ARG A 157 13.52 -7.39 -5.41
CA ARG A 157 12.59 -7.15 -4.30
C ARG A 157 11.25 -7.80 -4.62
N LEU A 158 10.73 -8.57 -3.68
CA LEU A 158 9.38 -9.11 -3.69
C LEU A 158 8.58 -8.42 -2.58
N GLN A 159 7.51 -7.71 -2.96
CA GLN A 159 6.65 -6.97 -2.05
C GLN A 159 5.25 -6.79 -2.67
N ILE A 160 4.25 -6.48 -1.84
CA ILE A 160 2.92 -6.04 -2.26
C ILE A 160 3.01 -4.66 -2.96
N PRO A 161 2.40 -4.45 -4.14
CA PRO A 161 2.45 -3.16 -4.85
C PRO A 161 1.41 -2.14 -4.34
N LEU A 162 1.45 -1.82 -3.05
CA LEU A 162 0.55 -0.88 -2.36
C LEU A 162 1.31 0.23 -1.64
#